data_AF-A0A1Q5QU49-F1
#
_entry.id   AF-A0A1Q5QU49-F1
#
_cell.length_a   1.000
_cell.length_b   1.000
_cell.length_c   1.000
_cell.angle_alpha   90.00
_cell.angle_beta   90.00
_cell.angle_gamma   90.00
#
_symmetry.space_group_name_H-M   'P 1'
#
loop_
_entity.id
_entity.type
_entity.pdbx_description
1 polymer ?
#
loop_
_entity_poly.entity_id
_entity_poly.type
_entity_poly.pdbx_seq_one_letter_code
_entity_poly.pdbx_strand_id
1 'polypeptide(L)'
;EWRDVPTMLLTDREIVRDSMQVSFTMLGEEDPDAVVVEYVDEQTWRPAQVQYPPDSDAFTSVNAETKRVDGIVNRDQAFRECAFYYLQSIYRRENVALGSEYEGRAITRGSVVRVQSDLPENYGYGGAVVGVAGATLALNPVPVWDEGPFYIRLRKPNGKFFGPVLCSRGVDAAHAVLDAASLAAAQTAQATTLAAVLAREDGAEYPSFDLGTGVSQSRLCVVLDGSPSGDKFTVNMVVDDQRV
;
A
#
# COMPACT_ATOMS: atom_id res chain seq x y z
N GLU A 1 6.77 11.13 10.87
CA GLU A 1 5.40 10.73 11.25
C GLU A 1 4.93 9.71 10.22
N TRP A 2 4.76 8.46 10.64
CA TRP A 2 4.35 7.38 9.74
C TRP A 2 2.86 7.57 9.48
N ARG A 3 2.48 7.76 8.21
CA ARG A 3 1.09 7.98 7.82
C ARG A 3 0.44 6.62 7.59
N ASP A 4 -0.21 6.10 8.62
CA ASP A 4 -0.97 4.83 8.54
C ASP A 4 -2.20 4.91 7.61
N VAL A 5 -2.61 6.13 7.24
CA VAL A 5 -3.78 6.33 6.36
C VAL A 5 -3.30 6.50 4.92
N PRO A 6 -3.65 5.58 4.01
CA PRO A 6 -3.36 5.72 2.59
C PRO A 6 -3.89 7.06 2.09
N THR A 7 -2.99 7.81 1.46
CA THR A 7 -3.28 9.14 0.95
C THR A 7 -4.12 9.09 -0.32
N MET A 8 -4.10 7.97 -1.05
CA MET A 8 -4.79 7.80 -2.32
C MET A 8 -5.10 6.33 -2.61
N LEU A 9 -6.14 6.08 -3.39
CA LEU A 9 -6.44 4.79 -4.02
C LEU A 9 -6.28 4.90 -5.53
N LEU A 10 -5.41 4.06 -6.08
CA LEU A 10 -5.19 3.88 -7.51
C LEU A 10 -5.75 2.52 -7.90
N THR A 11 -6.57 2.51 -8.94
CA THR A 11 -7.15 1.32 -9.56
C THR A 11 -6.72 1.29 -11.03
N ASP A 12 -6.98 0.20 -11.75
CA ASP A 12 -6.66 0.08 -13.18
C ASP A 12 -7.25 1.19 -14.06
N ARG A 13 -8.27 1.90 -13.57
CA ARG A 13 -8.85 3.07 -14.26
C ARG A 13 -7.93 4.30 -14.22
N GLU A 14 -7.20 4.47 -13.12
CA GLU A 14 -6.37 5.65 -12.84
C GLU A 14 -4.90 5.42 -13.22
N ILE A 15 -4.57 4.16 -13.48
CA ILE A 15 -3.28 3.70 -13.95
C ILE A 15 -3.26 3.80 -15.47
N VAL A 16 -2.23 4.44 -16.00
CA VAL A 16 -2.01 4.56 -17.44
C VAL A 16 -1.76 3.16 -18.02
N ARG A 17 -2.46 2.83 -19.10
CA ARG A 17 -2.29 1.55 -19.82
C ARG A 17 -0.82 1.29 -20.15
N ASP A 18 -0.40 0.04 -19.99
CA ASP A 18 0.95 -0.46 -20.28
C ASP A 18 2.08 0.23 -19.50
N SER A 19 1.76 0.87 -18.36
CA SER A 19 2.75 1.54 -17.51
C SER A 19 3.07 0.81 -16.22
N MET A 20 2.22 -0.12 -15.78
CA MET A 20 2.42 -0.84 -14.53
C MET A 20 3.46 -1.94 -14.70
N GLN A 21 4.44 -1.94 -13.80
CA GLN A 21 5.50 -2.93 -13.71
C GLN A 21 5.68 -3.32 -12.24
N VAL A 22 5.65 -4.63 -11.97
CA VAL A 22 6.00 -5.20 -10.68
C VAL A 22 7.31 -5.95 -10.84
N SER A 23 8.27 -5.65 -9.96
CA SER A 23 9.58 -6.29 -9.96
C SER A 23 9.88 -6.87 -8.58
N PHE A 24 10.33 -8.12 -8.57
CA PHE A 24 10.68 -8.85 -7.35
C PHE A 24 12.18 -9.03 -7.28
N THR A 25 12.78 -8.59 -6.18
CA THR A 25 14.19 -8.85 -5.90
C THR A 25 14.31 -10.16 -5.14
N MET A 26 14.77 -11.23 -5.80
CA MET A 26 14.97 -12.53 -5.14
C MET A 26 16.12 -12.48 -4.15
N LEU A 27 16.02 -13.27 -3.06
CA LEU A 27 17.11 -13.44 -2.11
C LEU A 27 18.21 -14.30 -2.74
N GLY A 28 19.41 -13.74 -2.88
CA GLY A 28 20.62 -14.43 -3.35
C GLY A 28 21.62 -14.68 -2.23
N GLU A 29 22.68 -15.39 -2.54
CA GLU A 29 23.79 -15.67 -1.60
C GLU A 29 24.61 -14.41 -1.28
N GLU A 30 24.63 -13.44 -2.18
CA GLU A 30 25.32 -12.15 -2.02
C GLU A 30 24.54 -11.16 -1.14
N ASP A 31 23.27 -11.44 -0.83
CA ASP A 31 22.47 -10.58 0.05
C ASP A 31 23.02 -10.62 1.48
N PRO A 32 22.98 -9.49 2.21
CA PRO A 32 23.54 -9.45 3.56
C PRO A 32 22.70 -10.28 4.54
N ASP A 33 23.39 -11.06 5.38
CA ASP A 33 22.77 -11.93 6.38
C ASP A 33 22.56 -11.22 7.74
N ALA A 34 23.23 -10.09 7.94
CA ALA A 34 23.03 -9.19 9.06
C ALA A 34 23.24 -7.74 8.62
N VAL A 35 22.69 -6.81 9.39
CA VAL A 35 23.04 -5.38 9.30
C VAL A 35 23.82 -5.01 10.56
N VAL A 36 24.87 -4.21 10.39
CA VAL A 36 25.64 -3.58 11.47
C VAL A 36 25.46 -2.07 11.37
N VAL A 37 24.99 -1.45 12.45
CA VAL A 37 24.86 0.01 12.53
C VAL A 37 25.98 0.59 13.40
N GLU A 38 26.75 1.52 12.84
CA GLU A 38 27.69 2.36 13.59
C GLU A 38 26.96 3.59 14.16
N TYR A 39 27.11 3.82 15.47
CA TYR A 39 26.56 4.98 16.19
C TYR A 39 27.58 5.55 17.18
N VAL A 40 27.31 6.70 17.79
CA VAL A 40 28.20 7.31 18.81
C VAL A 40 27.64 7.06 20.19
N ASP A 41 28.29 6.25 21.01
CA ASP A 41 27.74 5.88 22.32
C ASP A 41 27.74 7.06 23.32
N GLU A 42 26.60 7.32 23.99
CA GLU A 42 26.46 8.44 24.94
C GLU A 42 27.31 8.32 26.21
N GLN A 43 27.73 7.11 26.59
CA GLN A 43 28.54 6.90 27.80
C GLN A 43 30.03 7.11 27.51
N THR A 44 30.48 6.69 26.33
CA THR A 44 31.91 6.71 25.97
C THR A 44 32.28 7.82 24.97
N TRP A 45 31.30 8.42 24.29
CA TRP A 45 31.45 9.36 23.18
C TRP A 45 32.38 8.85 22.07
N ARG A 46 32.42 7.52 21.90
CA ARG A 46 33.20 6.84 20.88
C ARG A 46 32.28 6.11 19.92
N PRO A 47 32.73 5.86 18.68
CA PRO A 47 32.01 4.98 17.77
C PRO A 47 31.81 3.61 18.41
N ALA A 48 30.58 3.13 18.37
CA ALA A 48 30.16 1.81 18.80
C ALA A 48 29.31 1.18 17.68
N GLN A 49 29.18 -0.14 17.72
CA GLN A 49 28.46 -0.91 16.71
C GLN A 49 27.42 -1.82 17.37
N VAL A 50 26.29 -1.97 16.69
CA VAL A 50 25.25 -2.95 17.03
C VAL A 50 24.89 -3.74 15.78
N GLN A 51 24.58 -5.02 15.95
CA GLN A 51 24.21 -5.92 14.86
C GLN A 51 22.80 -6.47 15.06
N TYR A 52 22.06 -6.64 13.96
CA TYR A 52 20.83 -7.41 13.91
C TYR A 52 20.81 -8.29 12.65
N PRO A 53 20.49 -9.60 12.76
CA PRO A 53 20.25 -10.37 13.98
C PRO A 53 21.49 -10.45 14.90
N PRO A 54 21.32 -10.55 16.23
CA PRO A 54 22.43 -10.72 17.14
C PRO A 54 23.07 -12.11 16.98
N ASP A 55 24.39 -12.20 17.17
CA ASP A 55 25.10 -13.48 17.15
C ASP A 55 24.60 -14.40 18.28
N SER A 56 24.50 -15.69 17.97
CA SER A 56 24.11 -16.76 18.89
C SER A 56 24.77 -18.07 18.48
N ASP A 57 24.66 -19.13 19.30
CA ASP A 57 25.19 -20.45 18.95
C ASP A 57 24.62 -21.03 17.63
N ALA A 58 23.46 -20.52 17.19
CA ALA A 58 22.78 -20.95 15.97
C ALA A 58 22.99 -19.99 14.77
N PHE A 59 23.55 -18.79 15.00
CA PHE A 59 23.70 -17.77 13.97
C PHE A 59 24.94 -16.92 14.20
N THR A 60 25.78 -16.82 13.19
CA THR A 60 26.91 -15.88 13.16
C THR A 60 26.92 -15.27 11.77
N SER A 61 27.05 -13.94 11.70
CA SER A 61 27.08 -13.25 10.42
C SER A 61 28.33 -13.62 9.62
N VAL A 62 28.15 -13.86 8.33
CA VAL A 62 29.18 -14.15 7.33
C VAL A 62 29.30 -13.00 6.35
N ASN A 63 28.19 -12.30 6.06
CA ASN A 63 28.12 -11.19 5.11
C ASN A 63 27.28 -10.03 5.68
N ALA A 64 27.83 -9.33 6.66
CA ALA A 64 27.12 -8.23 7.31
C ALA A 64 27.24 -6.90 6.52
N GLU A 65 26.11 -6.25 6.24
CA GLU A 65 26.09 -4.90 5.67
C GLU A 65 26.33 -3.85 6.77
N THR A 66 27.40 -3.06 6.65
CA THR A 66 27.69 -1.99 7.60
C THR A 66 27.08 -0.66 7.14
N LYS A 67 26.27 -0.03 7.98
CA LYS A 67 25.69 1.30 7.77
C LYS A 67 26.10 2.25 8.89
N ARG A 68 26.52 3.47 8.55
CA ARG A 68 26.76 4.53 9.54
C ARG A 68 25.52 5.40 9.67
N VAL A 69 25.05 5.58 10.90
CA VAL A 69 23.91 6.46 11.20
C VAL A 69 24.35 7.50 12.22
N ASP A 70 24.58 8.72 11.72
CA ASP A 70 24.95 9.84 12.58
C ASP A 70 23.73 10.38 13.36
N GLY A 71 23.97 10.84 14.58
CA GLY A 71 22.94 11.45 15.44
C GLY A 71 22.22 10.49 16.39
N ILE A 72 22.41 9.17 16.27
CA ILE A 72 21.97 8.21 17.27
C ILE A 72 23.04 8.08 18.35
N VAL A 73 22.63 8.27 19.61
CA VAL A 73 23.52 8.12 20.77
C VAL A 73 23.15 7.00 21.73
N ASN A 74 21.87 6.59 21.70
CA ASN A 74 21.35 5.54 22.55
C ASN A 74 21.47 4.17 21.86
N ARG A 75 22.01 3.18 22.57
CA ARG A 75 22.23 1.82 22.05
C ARG A 75 20.94 1.12 21.64
N ASP A 76 19.86 1.25 22.42
CA ASP A 76 18.59 0.57 22.13
C ASP A 76 17.90 1.19 20.91
N GLN A 77 18.05 2.50 20.71
CA GLN A 77 17.64 3.14 19.47
C GLN A 77 18.45 2.62 18.29
N ALA A 78 19.77 2.55 18.39
CA ALA A 78 20.63 2.01 17.33
C ALA A 78 20.24 0.57 16.97
N PHE A 79 19.93 -0.26 17.98
CA PHE A 79 19.50 -1.65 17.76
C PHE A 79 18.14 -1.75 17.05
N ARG A 80 17.17 -0.88 17.38
CA ARG A 80 15.88 -0.81 16.66
C ARG A 80 16.04 -0.39 15.21
N GLU A 81 16.86 0.61 14.94
CA GLU A 81 17.16 1.05 13.56
C GLU A 81 17.90 -0.04 12.79
N CYS A 82 18.82 -0.76 13.43
CA CYS A 82 19.50 -1.91 12.86
C CYS A 82 18.51 -3.02 12.46
N ALA A 83 17.56 -3.35 13.34
CA ALA A 83 16.50 -4.30 13.04
C ALA A 83 15.61 -3.81 11.90
N PHE A 84 15.25 -2.51 11.88
CA PHE A 84 14.46 -1.92 10.81
C PHE A 84 15.14 -2.07 9.45
N TYR A 85 16.43 -1.74 9.32
CA TYR A 85 17.15 -1.90 8.05
C TYR A 85 17.23 -3.35 7.56
N TYR A 86 17.42 -4.30 8.48
CA TYR A 86 17.45 -5.73 8.15
C TYR A 86 16.06 -6.25 7.74
N LEU A 87 15.01 -5.92 8.48
CA LEU A 87 13.64 -6.35 8.16
C LEU A 87 13.18 -5.70 6.85
N GLN A 88 13.55 -4.44 6.61
CA GLN A 88 13.32 -3.76 5.34
C GLN A 88 13.97 -4.49 4.18
N SER A 89 15.24 -4.91 4.30
CA SER A 89 15.94 -5.59 3.20
C SER A 89 15.35 -6.97 2.88
N ILE A 90 14.72 -7.64 3.85
CA ILE A 90 14.10 -8.96 3.66
C ILE A 90 12.67 -8.85 3.15
N TYR A 91 11.86 -7.98 3.74
CA TYR A 91 10.42 -7.97 3.48
C TYR A 91 9.96 -6.98 2.42
N ARG A 92 10.67 -5.87 2.21
CA ARG A 92 10.32 -4.88 1.18
C ARG A 92 11.07 -5.16 -0.13
N ARG A 93 10.78 -6.31 -0.75
CA ARG A 93 11.43 -6.80 -1.99
C ARG A 93 10.57 -6.74 -3.26
N GLU A 94 9.35 -6.23 -3.13
CA GLU A 94 8.41 -6.06 -4.24
C GLU A 94 8.30 -4.57 -4.59
N ASN A 95 8.86 -4.18 -5.73
CA ASN A 95 8.80 -2.80 -6.22
C ASN A 95 7.73 -2.69 -7.30
N VAL A 96 6.91 -1.65 -7.19
CA VAL A 96 5.81 -1.33 -8.11
C VAL A 96 6.09 0.01 -8.75
N ALA A 97 6.22 0.03 -10.07
CA ALA A 97 6.27 1.24 -10.87
C ALA A 97 4.98 1.37 -11.67
N LEU A 98 4.36 2.54 -11.68
CA LEU A 98 3.18 2.80 -12.50
C LEU A 98 3.14 4.24 -12.98
N GLY A 99 2.46 4.48 -14.10
CA GLY A 99 2.08 5.81 -14.56
C GLY A 99 0.66 6.15 -14.09
N SER A 100 0.48 7.38 -13.62
CA SER A 100 -0.84 8.00 -13.45
C SER A 100 -0.89 9.30 -14.26
N GLU A 101 -2.08 9.84 -14.48
CA GLU A 101 -2.24 11.13 -15.17
C GLU A 101 -2.04 12.30 -14.19
N TYR A 102 -2.93 13.29 -14.21
CA TYR A 102 -2.86 14.47 -13.36
C TYR A 102 -2.96 14.16 -11.87
N GLU A 103 -3.65 13.08 -11.51
CA GLU A 103 -3.83 12.71 -10.11
C GLU A 103 -2.53 12.28 -9.43
N GLY A 104 -1.56 11.76 -10.20
CA GLY A 104 -0.24 11.41 -9.69
C GLY A 104 0.52 12.61 -9.12
N ARG A 105 0.21 13.85 -9.54
CA ARG A 105 0.84 15.07 -8.99
C ARG A 105 0.49 15.35 -7.54
N ALA A 106 -0.61 14.79 -7.03
CA ALA A 106 -0.99 14.91 -5.62
C ALA A 106 -0.22 13.95 -4.72
N ILE A 107 0.45 12.96 -5.31
CA ILE A 107 1.23 11.95 -4.60
C ILE A 107 2.59 12.55 -4.22
N THR A 108 3.01 12.31 -2.98
CA THR A 108 4.27 12.84 -2.44
C THR A 108 5.19 11.71 -2.01
N ARG A 109 6.50 11.95 -2.06
CA ARG A 109 7.50 11.01 -1.56
C ARG A 109 7.24 10.69 -0.08
N GLY A 110 7.29 9.40 0.27
CA GLY A 110 7.03 8.89 1.61
C GLY A 110 5.54 8.76 1.96
N SER A 111 4.63 9.13 1.05
CA SER A 111 3.21 8.85 1.22
C SER A 111 2.89 7.37 0.99
N VAL A 112 1.90 6.85 1.71
CA VAL A 112 1.35 5.51 1.46
C VAL A 112 0.19 5.65 0.49
N VAL A 113 0.19 4.84 -0.56
CA VAL A 113 -0.86 4.76 -1.58
C VAL A 113 -1.35 3.32 -1.63
N ARG A 114 -2.64 3.15 -1.88
CA ARG A 114 -3.23 1.84 -2.07
C ARG A 114 -3.37 1.57 -3.57
N VAL A 115 -2.78 0.48 -4.04
CA VAL A 115 -2.76 0.11 -5.46
C VAL A 115 -3.57 -1.15 -5.65
N GLN A 116 -4.59 -1.06 -6.48
CA GLN A 116 -5.33 -2.18 -7.03
C GLN A 116 -4.95 -2.29 -8.52
N SER A 117 -4.62 -3.50 -8.94
CA SER A 117 -4.52 -3.87 -10.34
C SER A 117 -4.84 -5.35 -10.50
N ASP A 118 -5.47 -5.73 -11.62
CA ASP A 118 -5.73 -7.13 -11.96
C ASP A 118 -4.49 -7.82 -12.59
N LEU A 119 -3.62 -7.03 -13.24
CA LEU A 119 -2.42 -7.53 -13.95
C LEU A 119 -1.22 -6.60 -13.67
N PRO A 120 0.00 -7.13 -13.44
CA PRO A 120 0.44 -8.53 -13.54
C PRO A 120 0.13 -9.38 -12.31
N GLU A 121 -0.19 -8.76 -11.19
CA GLU A 121 -0.53 -9.42 -9.92
C GLU A 121 -2.02 -9.27 -9.64
N ASN A 122 -2.66 -10.30 -9.11
CA ASN A 122 -4.08 -10.26 -8.75
C ASN A 122 -4.28 -9.52 -7.41
N TYR A 123 -4.10 -8.20 -7.42
CA TYR A 123 -4.33 -7.30 -6.27
C TYR A 123 -5.81 -6.97 -6.06
N GLY A 124 -6.68 -7.96 -6.27
CA GLY A 124 -8.13 -7.80 -6.17
C GLY A 124 -8.75 -7.19 -7.43
N TYR A 125 -10.06 -7.08 -7.40
CA TYR A 125 -10.88 -6.68 -8.53
C TYR A 125 -11.20 -5.18 -8.47
N GLY A 126 -10.85 -4.46 -9.52
CA GLY A 126 -11.15 -3.04 -9.67
C GLY A 126 -12.19 -2.76 -10.73
N GLY A 127 -12.81 -1.58 -10.64
CA GLY A 127 -13.75 -1.14 -11.66
C GLY A 127 -14.42 0.17 -11.32
N ALA A 128 -15.51 0.45 -12.02
CA ALA A 128 -16.39 1.60 -11.84
C ALA A 128 -17.73 1.19 -11.21
N VAL A 129 -18.24 2.05 -10.33
CA VAL A 129 -19.62 1.98 -9.82
C VAL A 129 -20.53 2.74 -10.78
N VAL A 130 -21.35 2.02 -11.54
CA VAL A 130 -22.20 2.57 -12.59
C VAL A 130 -23.57 2.99 -12.05
N GLY A 131 -23.98 2.44 -10.91
CA GLY A 131 -25.27 2.76 -10.29
C GLY A 131 -25.31 2.43 -8.81
N VAL A 132 -26.23 3.08 -8.10
CA VAL A 132 -26.48 2.86 -6.68
C VAL A 132 -27.98 2.82 -6.39
N ALA A 133 -28.41 1.81 -5.64
CA ALA A 133 -29.79 1.65 -5.17
C ALA A 133 -29.76 1.28 -3.69
N GLY A 134 -29.94 2.27 -2.81
CA GLY A 134 -29.82 2.08 -1.36
C GLY A 134 -28.42 1.62 -0.97
N ALA A 135 -28.30 0.40 -0.44
CA ALA A 135 -27.03 -0.25 -0.08
C ALA A 135 -26.47 -1.16 -1.19
N THR A 136 -27.09 -1.18 -2.37
CA THR A 136 -26.64 -2.01 -3.50
C THR A 136 -25.88 -1.15 -4.51
N LEU A 137 -24.71 -1.61 -4.92
CA LEU A 137 -23.87 -0.99 -5.95
C LEU A 137 -23.87 -1.84 -7.21
N ALA A 138 -24.01 -1.22 -8.38
CA ALA A 138 -23.81 -1.86 -9.67
C ALA A 138 -22.37 -1.63 -10.15
N LEU A 139 -21.62 -2.70 -10.37
CA LEU A 139 -20.18 -2.73 -10.61
C LEU A 139 -19.87 -3.12 -12.07
N ASN A 140 -18.86 -2.47 -12.65
CA ASN A 140 -18.36 -2.77 -13.99
C ASN A 140 -16.82 -2.59 -14.06
N PRO A 141 -16.03 -3.60 -14.45
CA PRO A 141 -16.40 -4.94 -14.86
C PRO A 141 -17.08 -5.76 -13.76
N VAL A 142 -17.76 -6.84 -14.16
CA VAL A 142 -18.40 -7.78 -13.23
C VAL A 142 -17.30 -8.47 -12.42
N PRO A 143 -17.23 -8.28 -11.09
CA PRO A 143 -16.22 -8.93 -10.28
C PRO A 143 -16.48 -10.43 -10.16
N VAL A 144 -15.41 -11.17 -9.87
CA VAL A 144 -15.52 -12.59 -9.54
C VAL A 144 -15.73 -12.74 -8.04
N TRP A 145 -16.73 -13.54 -7.66
CA TRP A 145 -17.09 -13.82 -6.28
C TRP A 145 -16.66 -15.25 -5.91
N ASP A 146 -15.45 -15.37 -5.39
CA ASP A 146 -14.86 -16.60 -4.85
C ASP A 146 -15.28 -16.85 -3.38
N GLU A 147 -14.51 -17.65 -2.64
CA GLU A 147 -14.74 -17.91 -1.22
C GLU A 147 -14.12 -16.83 -0.33
N GLY A 148 -14.95 -16.20 0.51
CA GLY A 148 -14.51 -15.35 1.60
C GLY A 148 -15.43 -14.17 1.88
N PRO A 149 -15.23 -13.48 3.00
CA PRO A 149 -15.81 -12.15 3.19
C PRO A 149 -15.15 -11.18 2.20
N PHE A 150 -15.97 -10.52 1.39
CA PHE A 150 -15.52 -9.49 0.46
C PHE A 150 -15.59 -8.13 1.12
N TYR A 151 -14.54 -7.34 0.91
CA TYR A 151 -14.47 -5.97 1.33
C TYR A 151 -14.34 -5.07 0.12
N ILE A 152 -15.19 -4.05 0.06
CA ILE A 152 -15.13 -3.03 -0.98
C ILE A 152 -14.63 -1.72 -0.41
N ARG A 153 -13.77 -1.07 -1.18
CA ARG A 153 -13.29 0.29 -0.95
C ARG A 153 -13.70 1.14 -2.15
N LEU A 154 -14.14 2.36 -1.86
CA LEU A 154 -14.63 3.28 -2.89
C LEU A 154 -13.70 4.48 -2.99
N ARG A 155 -13.42 4.94 -4.21
CA ARG A 155 -12.61 6.13 -4.43
C ARG A 155 -13.49 7.39 -4.30
N LYS A 156 -13.12 8.28 -3.38
CA LYS A 156 -13.76 9.59 -3.20
C LYS A 156 -13.33 10.55 -4.32
N PRO A 157 -14.06 11.65 -4.56
CA PRO A 157 -13.66 12.68 -5.53
C PRO A 157 -12.26 13.26 -5.29
N ASN A 158 -11.79 13.26 -4.04
CA ASN A 158 -10.46 13.74 -3.66
C ASN A 158 -9.34 12.68 -3.79
N GLY A 159 -9.62 11.54 -4.43
CA GLY A 159 -8.69 10.43 -4.63
C GLY A 159 -8.40 9.56 -3.41
N LYS A 160 -8.79 9.99 -2.21
CA LYS A 160 -8.74 9.13 -1.02
C LYS A 160 -9.77 8.02 -1.11
N PHE A 161 -9.54 6.93 -0.40
CA PHE A 161 -10.54 5.85 -0.32
C PHE A 161 -11.58 6.08 0.79
N PHE A 162 -12.68 5.36 0.65
CA PHE A 162 -13.72 5.14 1.64
C PHE A 162 -13.85 3.64 1.92
N GLY A 163 -14.09 3.26 3.18
CA GLY A 163 -14.12 1.86 3.61
C GLY A 163 -12.83 1.42 4.32
N PRO A 164 -12.58 0.11 4.49
CA PRO A 164 -13.28 -1.02 3.86
C PRO A 164 -14.70 -1.25 4.40
N VAL A 165 -15.61 -1.68 3.53
CA VAL A 165 -16.99 -2.06 3.89
C VAL A 165 -17.20 -3.52 3.50
N LEU A 166 -17.73 -4.33 4.43
CA LEU A 166 -18.12 -5.71 4.15
C LEU A 166 -19.24 -5.72 3.11
N CYS A 167 -19.12 -6.57 2.10
CA CYS A 167 -20.12 -6.71 1.05
C CYS A 167 -20.32 -8.17 0.68
N SER A 168 -21.48 -8.46 0.12
CA SER A 168 -21.85 -9.75 -0.43
C SER A 168 -22.40 -9.60 -1.83
N ARG A 169 -22.39 -10.70 -2.58
CA ARG A 169 -23.01 -10.76 -3.89
C ARG A 169 -24.51 -10.49 -3.76
N GLY A 170 -25.02 -9.61 -4.62
CA GLY A 170 -26.43 -9.27 -4.74
C GLY A 170 -27.20 -10.24 -5.65
N VAL A 171 -28.18 -9.70 -6.38
CA VAL A 171 -29.06 -10.47 -7.27
C VAL A 171 -28.27 -11.19 -8.38
N ASP A 172 -27.22 -10.55 -8.88
CA ASP A 172 -26.26 -11.13 -9.83
C ASP A 172 -24.82 -10.79 -9.40
N ALA A 173 -23.83 -11.21 -10.18
CA ALA A 173 -22.42 -10.93 -9.88
C ALA A 173 -22.03 -9.45 -10.08
N ALA A 174 -22.80 -8.68 -10.85
CA ALA A 174 -22.54 -7.26 -11.10
C ALA A 174 -23.04 -6.39 -9.93
N HIS A 175 -23.92 -6.90 -9.08
CA HIS A 175 -24.45 -6.16 -7.94
C HIS A 175 -23.77 -6.59 -6.64
N ALA A 176 -23.17 -5.63 -5.93
CA ALA A 176 -22.65 -5.81 -4.58
C ALA A 176 -23.59 -5.19 -3.55
N VAL A 177 -23.96 -5.94 -2.52
CA VAL A 177 -24.79 -5.47 -1.40
C VAL A 177 -23.88 -5.17 -0.22
N LEU A 178 -23.89 -3.92 0.24
CA LEU A 178 -23.11 -3.47 1.38
C LEU A 178 -23.77 -3.89 2.70
N ASP A 179 -23.00 -4.43 3.63
CA ASP A 179 -23.46 -4.69 4.98
C ASP A 179 -23.76 -3.38 5.72
N ALA A 180 -24.95 -3.29 6.33
CA ALA A 180 -25.43 -2.05 6.94
C ALA A 180 -24.59 -1.63 8.16
N ALA A 181 -24.14 -2.60 8.98
CA ALA A 181 -23.35 -2.31 10.17
C ALA A 181 -21.93 -1.83 9.79
N SER A 182 -21.30 -2.51 8.82
CA SER A 182 -19.99 -2.14 8.30
C SER A 182 -20.02 -0.78 7.59
N LEU A 183 -21.07 -0.51 6.81
CA LEU A 183 -21.27 0.78 6.15
C LEU A 183 -21.42 1.92 7.17
N ALA A 184 -22.25 1.74 8.20
CA ALA A 184 -22.45 2.74 9.24
C ALA A 184 -21.15 3.02 10.03
N ALA A 185 -20.35 1.99 10.31
CA ALA A 185 -19.05 2.12 10.94
C ALA A 185 -18.08 2.95 10.07
N ALA A 186 -17.99 2.66 8.76
CA ALA A 186 -17.13 3.40 7.84
C ALA A 186 -17.55 4.87 7.69
N GLN A 187 -18.85 5.14 7.60
CA GLN A 187 -19.39 6.51 7.53
C GLN A 187 -19.06 7.32 8.78
N THR A 188 -19.16 6.70 9.95
CA THR A 188 -18.82 7.33 11.24
C THR A 188 -17.32 7.60 11.34
N ALA A 189 -16.49 6.61 11.04
CA ALA A 189 -15.03 6.72 11.15
C ALA A 189 -14.44 7.77 10.22
N GLN A 190 -15.02 7.96 9.04
CA GLN A 190 -14.51 8.88 8.02
C GLN A 190 -15.36 10.15 7.86
N ALA A 191 -16.33 10.37 8.74
CA ALA A 191 -17.22 11.54 8.79
C ALA A 191 -17.81 11.90 7.40
N THR A 192 -18.25 10.90 6.65
CA THR A 192 -18.79 11.06 5.28
C THR A 192 -19.97 10.14 5.03
N THR A 193 -20.78 10.43 4.02
CA THR A 193 -21.88 9.57 3.59
C THR A 193 -21.56 8.82 2.31
N LEU A 194 -22.17 7.65 2.10
CA LEU A 194 -22.04 6.91 0.85
C LEU A 194 -22.45 7.76 -0.37
N ALA A 195 -23.54 8.52 -0.23
CA ALA A 195 -24.00 9.44 -1.26
C ALA A 195 -22.94 10.51 -1.61
N ALA A 196 -22.25 11.07 -0.62
CA ALA A 196 -21.17 12.04 -0.86
C ALA A 196 -19.91 11.39 -1.48
N VAL A 197 -19.61 10.14 -1.13
CA VAL A 197 -18.49 9.38 -1.71
C VAL A 197 -18.72 9.10 -3.20
N LEU A 198 -19.96 8.74 -3.56
CA LEU A 198 -20.35 8.41 -4.93
C LEU A 198 -20.80 9.62 -5.76
N ALA A 199 -20.97 10.80 -5.14
CA ALA A 199 -21.37 12.01 -5.84
C ALA A 199 -20.36 12.35 -6.95
N ARG A 200 -20.87 12.58 -8.15
CA ARG A 200 -20.11 13.00 -9.33
C ARG A 200 -20.87 14.10 -10.03
N GLU A 201 -20.14 15.03 -10.63
CA GLU A 201 -20.72 16.07 -11.48
C GLU A 201 -21.20 15.47 -12.80
N ASP A 202 -22.15 16.13 -13.47
CA ASP A 202 -22.65 15.67 -14.76
C ASP A 202 -21.51 15.62 -15.79
N GLY A 203 -21.26 14.43 -16.34
CA GLY A 203 -20.16 14.18 -17.28
C GLY A 203 -18.82 13.84 -16.63
N ALA A 204 -18.73 13.80 -15.30
CA ALA A 204 -17.55 13.29 -14.61
C ALA A 204 -17.48 11.75 -14.69
N GLU A 205 -16.29 11.21 -14.47
CA GLU A 205 -16.09 9.77 -14.45
C GLU A 205 -16.80 9.08 -13.29
N TYR A 206 -17.23 7.85 -13.54
CA TYR A 206 -17.83 6.99 -12.53
C TYR A 206 -16.86 6.74 -11.36
N PRO A 207 -17.37 6.63 -10.11
CA PRO A 207 -16.54 6.32 -8.96
C PRO A 207 -15.83 4.97 -9.11
N SER A 208 -14.51 4.95 -8.95
CA SER A 208 -13.74 3.72 -8.96
C SER A 208 -13.92 2.93 -7.65
N PHE A 209 -13.87 1.61 -7.73
CA PHE A 209 -13.89 0.72 -6.58
C PHE A 209 -12.72 -0.27 -6.60
N ASP A 210 -12.36 -0.73 -5.41
CA ASP A 210 -11.45 -1.84 -5.16
C ASP A 210 -12.22 -2.88 -4.33
N LEU A 211 -12.35 -4.09 -4.86
CA LEU A 211 -13.02 -5.22 -4.24
C LEU A 211 -11.99 -6.33 -4.02
N GLY A 212 -11.90 -6.82 -2.79
CA GLY A 212 -10.99 -7.90 -2.48
C GLY A 212 -11.48 -8.75 -1.31
N THR A 213 -10.87 -9.91 -1.15
CA THR A 213 -10.99 -10.74 0.05
C THR A 213 -9.94 -10.33 1.08
N GLY A 214 -9.85 -11.05 2.20
CA GLY A 214 -8.72 -10.86 3.13
C GLY A 214 -7.35 -11.20 2.51
N VAL A 215 -7.32 -12.00 1.44
CA VAL A 215 -6.10 -12.55 0.83
C VAL A 215 -5.78 -11.86 -0.49
N SER A 216 -6.75 -11.78 -1.41
CA SER A 216 -6.61 -11.05 -2.67
C SER A 216 -7.25 -9.67 -2.50
N GLN A 217 -6.41 -8.68 -2.20
CA GLN A 217 -6.80 -7.30 -2.03
C GLN A 217 -5.71 -6.39 -2.53
N SER A 218 -6.09 -5.14 -2.80
CA SER A 218 -5.16 -4.05 -3.07
C SER A 218 -4.03 -3.99 -2.05
N ARG A 219 -2.83 -3.64 -2.53
CA ARG A 219 -1.61 -3.57 -1.71
C ARG A 219 -1.36 -2.16 -1.22
N LEU A 220 -0.80 -2.04 -0.02
CA LEU A 220 -0.25 -0.79 0.48
C LEU A 220 1.15 -0.62 -0.09
N CYS A 221 1.39 0.53 -0.70
CA CYS A 221 2.65 0.83 -1.38
C CYS A 221 3.19 2.15 -0.82
N VAL A 222 4.47 2.17 -0.44
CA VAL A 222 5.16 3.39 0.00
C VAL A 222 5.83 4.03 -1.22
N VAL A 223 5.59 5.33 -1.41
CA VAL A 223 6.16 6.09 -2.52
C VAL A 223 7.62 6.43 -2.25
N LEU A 224 8.51 5.92 -3.10
CA LEU A 224 9.95 6.16 -3.01
C LEU A 224 10.37 7.38 -3.82
N ASP A 225 9.82 7.51 -5.03
CA ASP A 225 10.12 8.59 -5.96
C ASP A 225 8.96 8.80 -6.95
N GLY A 226 8.94 9.98 -7.60
CA GLY A 226 7.95 10.32 -8.61
C GLY A 226 8.50 11.32 -9.61
N SER A 227 8.30 11.05 -10.90
CA SER A 227 8.82 11.88 -11.99
C SER A 227 7.69 12.33 -12.93
N PRO A 228 7.56 13.66 -13.21
CA PRO A 228 6.61 14.15 -14.19
C PRO A 228 7.12 13.92 -15.62
N SER A 229 6.23 13.51 -16.51
CA SER A 229 6.49 13.32 -17.95
C SER A 229 5.33 13.91 -18.75
N GLY A 230 5.40 15.22 -18.99
CA GLY A 230 4.33 15.99 -19.64
C GLY A 230 3.03 15.94 -18.84
N ASP A 231 2.00 15.34 -19.42
CA ASP A 231 0.69 15.16 -18.77
C ASP A 231 0.63 13.95 -17.84
N LYS A 232 1.64 13.06 -17.90
CA LYS A 232 1.73 11.86 -17.07
C LYS A 232 2.68 12.05 -15.90
N PHE A 233 2.52 11.21 -14.89
CA PHE A 233 3.35 11.16 -13.71
C PHE A 233 3.70 9.71 -13.39
N THR A 234 4.98 9.37 -13.41
CA THR A 234 5.46 8.02 -13.08
C THR A 234 5.80 7.98 -11.60
N VAL A 235 5.26 6.99 -10.88
CA VAL A 235 5.49 6.77 -9.46
C VAL A 235 6.23 5.46 -9.27
N ASN A 236 7.31 5.50 -8.49
CA ASN A 236 8.05 4.32 -8.06
C ASN A 236 7.75 4.07 -6.58
N MET A 237 7.31 2.85 -6.27
CA MET A 237 6.86 2.46 -4.95
C MET A 237 7.42 1.11 -4.55
N VAL A 238 7.35 0.81 -3.26
CA VAL A 238 7.61 -0.52 -2.70
C VAL A 238 6.38 -1.00 -1.95
N VAL A 239 6.02 -2.27 -2.11
CA VAL A 239 4.92 -2.87 -1.33
C VAL A 239 5.35 -2.92 0.13
N ASP A 240 4.49 -2.38 0.98
CA ASP A 240 4.75 -2.33 2.41
C ASP A 240 4.35 -3.64 3.08
N ASP A 241 5.16 -4.07 4.04
CA ASP A 241 4.95 -5.28 4.81
C ASP A 241 4.80 -4.91 6.29
N GLN A 242 3.77 -5.44 6.94
CA GLN A 242 3.46 -5.15 8.34
C GLN A 242 4.55 -5.59 9.32
N ARG A 243 5.49 -6.43 8.89
CA ARG A 243 6.61 -6.91 9.71
C ARG A 243 7.76 -5.91 9.81
N VAL A 244 7.73 -4.83 9.04
CA VAL A 244 8.75 -3.75 9.01
C VAL A 244 8.19 -2.49 9.64
#